data_AF-A0A3C1BIG5-F1
#
_entry.id   AF-A0A3C1BIG5-F1
#
_cell.length_a   1.000
_cell.length_b   1.000
_cell.length_c   1.000
_cell.angle_alpha   90.00
_cell.angle_beta   90.00
_cell.angle_gamma   90.00
#
_symmetry.space_group_name_H-M   'P 1'
#
loop_
_entity.id
_entity.type
_entity.pdbx_description
1 polymer ?
#
loop_
_entity_poly.entity_id
_entity_poly.type
_entity_poly.pdbx_seq_one_letter_code
_entity_poly.pdbx_strand_id
1 'polypeptide(L)' 'MASVPSILEKKAGIQSFEKFKYINTVNSLAGGDITKWSEILNMPYERVLTKLLLNKTEAEYQKRYSELLQAHQYNLKS' A
#
# COMPACT_ATOMS: atom_id res chain seq x y z
N MET A 1 -4.32 29.56 13.89
CA MET A 1 -4.78 29.20 12.54
C MET A 1 -4.24 27.81 12.20
N ALA A 2 -4.96 26.74 12.54
CA ALA A 2 -4.59 25.40 12.10
C ALA A 2 -5.26 25.19 10.74
N SER A 3 -4.46 25.21 9.68
CA SER A 3 -4.95 24.97 8.32
C SER A 3 -5.67 23.61 8.28
N VAL A 4 -6.69 23.51 7.43
CA VAL A 4 -7.52 22.31 7.20
C VAL A 4 -7.02 21.51 5.96
N PRO A 5 -5.72 21.22 5.72
CA PRO A 5 -5.29 20.47 4.53
C PRO A 5 -5.27 18.95 4.75
N SER A 6 -5.35 18.46 5.99
CA SER A 6 -5.19 17.03 6.36
C SER A 6 -6.14 16.05 5.65
N ILE A 7 -7.39 16.45 5.37
CA ILE A 7 -8.39 15.56 4.74
C ILE A 7 -8.35 15.69 3.20
N LEU A 8 -8.06 16.89 2.69
CA LEU A 8 -8.03 17.17 1.26
C LEU A 8 -6.74 16.69 0.59
N GLU A 9 -5.59 16.80 1.26
CA GLU A 9 -4.32 16.22 0.77
C GLU A 9 -4.39 14.69 0.68
N LYS A 10 -5.02 14.04 1.67
CA LYS A 10 -5.32 12.59 1.62
C LYS A 10 -6.24 12.19 0.47
N LYS A 11 -7.18 13.05 0.07
CA LYS A 11 -8.09 12.81 -1.08
C LYS A 11 -7.49 13.17 -2.44
N ALA A 12 -6.62 14.18 -2.51
CA ALA A 12 -6.00 14.67 -3.74
C ALA A 12 -4.94 13.69 -4.32
N GLY A 13 -4.25 12.94 -3.45
CA GLY A 13 -3.20 12.01 -3.89
C GLY A 13 -3.73 10.78 -4.63
N ILE A 14 -4.86 10.21 -4.22
CA ILE A 14 -5.38 8.93 -4.76
C ILE A 14 -5.68 9.04 -6.27
N GLN A 15 -6.23 10.17 -6.72
CA GLN A 15 -6.54 10.42 -8.14
C GLN A 15 -5.28 10.61 -9.01
N SER A 16 -4.16 11.01 -8.42
CA SER A 16 -2.90 11.20 -9.15
C SER A 16 -2.21 9.86 -9.44
N PHE A 17 -2.38 8.88 -8.56
CA PHE A 17 -1.85 7.52 -8.74
C PHE A 17 -2.69 6.67 -9.70
N GLU A 18 -4.01 6.89 -9.78
CA GLU A 18 -4.92 6.23 -10.74
C GLU A 18 -4.43 6.30 -12.20
N LYS A 19 -3.76 7.40 -12.58
CA LYS A 19 -3.20 7.58 -13.93
C LYS A 19 -2.20 6.50 -14.33
N PHE A 20 -1.51 5.93 -13.35
CA PHE A 20 -0.42 4.97 -13.58
C PHE A 20 -0.89 3.51 -13.56
N LYS A 21 -2.17 3.22 -13.28
CA LYS A 21 -2.79 1.88 -13.38
C LYS A 21 -1.86 0.75 -12.90
N TYR A 22 -1.51 -0.19 -13.78
CA TYR A 22 -0.68 -1.35 -13.46
C TYR A 22 0.80 -1.00 -13.20
N ILE A 23 1.28 0.17 -13.65
CA ILE A 23 2.65 0.61 -13.43
C ILE A 23 2.92 0.81 -11.93
N ASN A 24 1.93 1.24 -11.14
CA ASN A 24 2.12 1.31 -9.69
C ASN A 24 2.38 -0.06 -9.08
N THR A 25 1.69 -1.09 -9.58
CA THR A 25 1.91 -2.48 -9.16
C THR A 25 3.31 -2.94 -9.52
N VAL A 26 3.75 -2.70 -10.77
CA VAL A 26 5.11 -3.03 -11.22
C VAL A 26 6.16 -2.29 -10.39
N ASN A 27 5.97 -0.99 -10.15
CA ASN A 27 6.88 -0.17 -9.37
C ASN A 27 6.96 -0.62 -7.90
N SER A 28 5.82 -0.99 -7.31
CA SER A 28 5.76 -1.56 -5.96
C SER A 28 6.51 -2.88 -5.88
N LEU A 29 6.32 -3.76 -6.86
CA LEU A 29 7.05 -5.04 -6.96
C LEU A 29 8.56 -4.82 -7.17
N ALA A 30 8.93 -3.74 -7.85
CA ALA A 30 10.32 -3.36 -8.08
C ALA A 30 10.98 -2.65 -6.89
N GLY A 31 10.22 -2.33 -5.83
CA GLY A 31 10.71 -1.51 -4.73
C GLY A 31 11.10 -0.09 -5.15
N GLY A 32 10.48 0.45 -6.21
CA GLY A 32 10.80 1.77 -6.76
C GLY A 32 11.93 1.80 -7.79
N ASP A 33 12.60 0.67 -8.03
CA ASP A 33 13.74 0.60 -8.95
C ASP A 33 13.28 0.32 -10.39
N ILE A 34 13.33 1.34 -11.24
CA ILE A 34 12.89 1.24 -12.64
C ILE A 34 13.66 0.22 -13.46
N THR A 35 14.92 -0.06 -13.10
CA THR A 35 15.77 -1.00 -13.85
C THR A 35 15.27 -2.45 -13.73
N LYS A 36 14.49 -2.75 -12.69
CA LYS A 36 13.91 -4.08 -12.42
C LYS A 36 12.52 -4.28 -13.06
N TRP A 37 11.95 -3.24 -13.68
CA TRP A 37 10.61 -3.34 -14.26
C TRP A 37 10.54 -4.34 -15.40
N SER A 38 11.59 -4.42 -16.21
CA SER A 38 11.69 -5.40 -17.30
C SER A 38 11.66 -6.83 -16.78
N GLU A 39 12.37 -7.12 -15.69
CA GLU A 39 12.39 -8.45 -15.07
C GLU A 39 10.99 -8.82 -14.55
N ILE A 40 10.31 -7.90 -13.87
CA ILE A 40 8.95 -8.13 -13.34
C ILE A 40 7.94 -8.36 -14.45
N LEU A 41 7.99 -7.57 -15.53
CA LEU A 41 7.09 -7.73 -16.66
C LEU A 41 7.30 -9.04 -17.42
N ASN A 42 8.51 -9.61 -17.36
CA ASN A 42 8.84 -10.89 -17.98
C ASN A 42 8.69 -12.09 -17.04
N MET A 43 8.36 -11.89 -15.76
CA MET A 43 8.14 -13.00 -14.83
C MET A 43 6.86 -13.77 -15.18
N PRO A 44 6.83 -15.10 -14.91
CA PRO A 44 5.60 -15.87 -14.99
C PRO A 44 4.50 -15.27 -14.12
N TYR A 45 3.29 -15.23 -14.66
CA TYR A 45 2.13 -14.63 -14.01
C TYR A 45 1.89 -15.20 -12.62
N GLU A 46 2.04 -16.51 -12.45
CA GLU A 46 1.83 -17.21 -11.19
C GLU A 46 2.73 -16.65 -10.09
N ARG A 47 4.00 -16.37 -10.41
CA ARG A 47 4.97 -15.81 -9.45
C ARG A 47 4.57 -14.40 -9.02
N VAL A 48 4.18 -13.57 -9.98
CA VAL A 48 3.72 -12.19 -9.71
C VAL A 48 2.45 -12.24 -8.85
N LEU A 49 1.49 -13.08 -9.21
CA LEU A 49 0.23 -13.25 -8.48
C LEU A 49 0.49 -13.72 -7.04
N THR A 50 1.34 -14.72 -6.83
CA THR A 50 1.69 -15.20 -5.49
C THR A 50 2.30 -14.09 -4.63
N LYS A 51 3.19 -13.26 -5.21
CA LYS A 51 3.77 -12.13 -4.48
C LYS A 51 2.72 -11.07 -4.12
N LEU A 52 1.79 -10.77 -5.03
CA LEU A 52 0.70 -9.84 -4.75
C LEU A 52 -0.22 -10.34 -3.64
N LEU A 53 -0.55 -11.64 -3.64
CA LEU A 53 -1.32 -12.28 -2.58
C LEU A 53 -0.59 -12.21 -1.23
N LEU A 54 0.71 -12.53 -1.20
CA LEU A 54 1.52 -12.43 0.00
C LEU A 54 1.51 -11.01 0.58
N ASN A 55 1.75 -10.00 -0.26
CA ASN A 55 1.75 -8.59 0.15
C ASN A 55 0.38 -8.16 0.69
N LYS A 56 -0.72 -8.62 0.08
CA LYS A 56 -2.08 -8.36 0.56
C LYS A 56 -2.31 -8.97 1.94
N THR A 57 -1.94 -10.23 2.14
CA THR A 57 -2.09 -10.92 3.43
C THR A 57 -1.31 -10.22 4.53
N GLU A 58 -0.08 -9.79 4.25
CA GLU A 58 0.73 -9.03 5.20
C GLU A 58 0.09 -7.68 5.55
N ALA A 59 -0.40 -6.94 4.57
CA ALA A 59 -1.08 -5.66 4.80
C ALA A 59 -2.36 -5.82 5.63
N GLU A 60 -3.16 -6.87 5.37
CA GLU A 60 -4.35 -7.19 6.16
C GLU A 60 -4.01 -7.53 7.61
N TYR A 61 -2.94 -8.31 7.81
CA TYR A 61 -2.42 -8.62 9.14
C TYR A 61 -2.00 -7.35 9.90
N GLN A 62 -1.17 -6.51 9.28
CA GLN A 62 -0.68 -5.28 9.91
C GLN A 62 -1.82 -4.32 10.26
N LYS A 63 -2.84 -4.22 9.39
CA LYS A 63 -4.04 -3.43 9.67
C LYS A 63 -4.76 -3.92 10.93
N ARG A 64 -5.07 -5.22 11.00
CA ARG A 64 -5.74 -5.83 12.16
C ARG A 64 -4.93 -5.66 13.44
N TYR A 65 -3.61 -5.87 13.36
CA TYR A 65 -2.73 -5.69 14.50
C TYR A 65 -2.74 -4.24 15.02
N SER A 66 -2.67 -3.25 14.12
CA SER A 66 -2.78 -1.84 14.48
C SER A 66 -4.13 -1.49 15.12
N GLU A 67 -5.23 -2.05 14.63
CA GLU A 67 -6.57 -1.83 15.20
C GLU A 67 -6.66 -2.38 16.63
N LEU A 68 -6.14 -3.59 16.87
CA LEU A 68 -6.09 -4.19 18.21
C LEU A 68 -5.24 -3.38 19.18
N LEU A 69 -4.08 -2.89 18.74
CA LEU A 69 -3.23 -2.02 19.56
C LEU A 69 -3.96 -0.73 19.95
N GLN A 70 -4.65 -0.09 19.03
CA GLN A 70 -5.42 1.13 19.31
C GLN A 70 -6.57 0.87 20.29
N ALA A 71 -7.30 -0.23 20.11
CA ALA A 71 -8.37 -0.63 21.03
C ALA A 71 -7.84 -0.92 22.45
N HIS A 72 -6.70 -1.60 22.55
CA HIS A 72 -6.05 -1.86 23.85
C HIS A 72 -5.63 -0.57 24.55
N GLN A 73 -5.06 0.38 23.82
CA GLN A 73 -4.66 1.69 24.36
C GLN A 73 -5.85 2.55 24.81
N TYR A 74 -7.00 2.43 24.15
CA TYR A 74 -8.23 3.12 24.55
C TYR A 74 -8.80 2.56 25.86
N ASN A 75 -8.80 1.23 26.01
CA ASN A 75 -9.32 0.55 27.19
C ASN A 75 -8.46 0.77 28.45
N LEU A 76 -7.17 1.05 28.30
CA LEU A 76 -6.27 1.38 29.42
C LEU A 76 -6.40 2.83 29.91
N LYS A 77 -7.07 3.70 29.14
CA LYS A 77 -7.23 5.13 29.45
C LYS A 77 -8.62 5.48 29.99
N SER A 78 -9.52 4.49 30.08
CA SER A 78 -10.88 4.61 30.65
C SER A 78 -10.91 3.99 32.04
#